data_AF-L7RUE5-F1
#
_entry.id   AF-L7RUE5-F1
#
_cell.length_a   1.000
_cell.length_b   1.000
_cell.length_c   1.000
_cell.angle_alpha   90.00
_cell.angle_beta   90.00
_cell.angle_gamma   90.00
#
_symmetry.space_group_name_H-M   'P 1'
#
loop_
_entity.id
_entity.type
_entity.pdbx_description
1 polymer ?
#
loop_
_entity_poly.entity_id
_entity_poly.type
_entity_poly.pdbx_seq_one_letter_code
_entity_poly.pdbx_strand_id
1 'polypeptide(L)'
;REGLKAVAAGMNPMDLKRGVDKAVSVVIEELKKNAKKVTTPAETAQVGTISANGESEIGKMISEAMQKVGSEGVITVEEAKHFQTELDVVEGMQFDRGYISPYFVTNPEKMTADLENPYILIHEKKLSSLQPILPLLESVVQSGRPLLIIAEDVDGEALA
;
A
#
# COMPACT_ATOMS: atom_id res chain seq x y z
N ARG A 1 9.66 -7.40 27.29
CA ARG A 1 10.51 -8.24 28.18
C ARG A 1 10.83 -7.55 29.50
N GLU A 2 11.39 -6.34 29.48
CA GLU A 2 11.75 -5.61 30.72
C GLU A 2 10.52 -5.15 31.53
N GLY A 3 9.40 -4.81 30.90
CA GLY A 3 8.15 -4.49 31.62
C GLY A 3 7.61 -5.64 32.48
N LEU A 4 7.74 -6.89 32.02
CA LEU A 4 7.28 -8.07 32.79
C LEU A 4 8.15 -8.33 34.04
N LYS A 5 9.45 -8.04 33.97
CA LYS A 5 10.35 -8.14 35.12
C LYS A 5 10.03 -7.09 36.19
N ALA A 6 9.73 -5.86 35.78
CA ALA A 6 9.38 -4.79 36.69
C ALA A 6 8.04 -5.05 37.43
N VAL A 7 7.07 -5.64 36.73
CA VAL A 7 5.81 -6.10 37.35
C VAL A 7 6.04 -7.26 38.30
N ALA A 8 6.88 -8.24 37.93
CA ALA A 8 7.26 -9.34 38.82
C ALA A 8 8.01 -8.87 40.09
N ALA A 9 8.68 -7.72 40.03
CA ALA A 9 9.31 -7.05 41.18
C ALA A 9 8.33 -6.25 42.05
N GLY A 10 7.02 -6.33 41.80
CA GLY A 10 5.97 -5.70 42.61
C GLY A 10 5.59 -4.28 42.20
N MET A 11 6.08 -3.78 41.05
CA MET A 11 5.65 -2.48 40.52
C MET A 11 4.24 -2.55 39.94
N ASN A 12 3.46 -1.49 40.13
CA ASN A 12 2.11 -1.39 39.58
C ASN A 12 2.15 -1.34 38.03
N PRO A 13 1.54 -2.31 37.32
CA PRO A 13 1.54 -2.35 35.86
C PRO A 13 0.94 -1.10 35.20
N MET A 14 -0.07 -0.49 35.83
CA MET A 14 -0.76 0.69 35.28
C MET A 14 0.13 1.93 35.32
N ASP A 15 0.90 2.12 36.39
CA ASP A 15 1.84 3.23 36.50
C ASP A 15 3.06 3.02 35.59
N LEU A 16 3.51 1.77 35.43
CA LEU A 16 4.56 1.41 34.48
C LEU A 16 4.15 1.71 33.04
N LYS A 17 2.94 1.31 32.63
CA LYS A 17 2.38 1.66 31.32
C LYS A 17 2.31 3.18 31.14
N ARG A 18 1.74 3.92 32.10
CA ARG A 18 1.61 5.38 32.02
C ARG A 18 2.96 6.07 31.92
N GLY A 19 3.97 5.59 32.64
CA GLY A 19 5.35 6.09 32.56
C GLY A 19 5.99 5.84 31.20
N VAL A 20 5.82 4.63 30.65
CA VAL A 20 6.30 4.28 29.31
C VAL A 20 5.60 5.11 28.24
N ASP A 21 4.28 5.27 28.31
CA ASP A 21 3.53 6.06 27.33
C ASP A 21 4.03 7.52 27.32
N LYS A 22 4.23 8.13 28.50
CA LYS A 22 4.82 9.48 28.60
C LYS A 22 6.24 9.54 28.04
N ALA A 23 7.08 8.56 28.35
CA ALA A 23 8.44 8.51 27.83
C ALA A 23 8.46 8.37 26.30
N VAL A 24 7.60 7.52 25.74
CA VAL A 24 7.44 7.34 24.29
C VAL A 24 6.99 8.64 23.64
N SER A 25 6.03 9.37 24.22
CA SER A 25 5.61 10.67 23.70
C SER A 25 6.77 11.67 23.62
N VAL A 26 7.54 11.80 24.70
CA VAL A 26 8.72 12.69 24.75
C VAL A 26 9.78 12.27 23.73
N VAL A 27 10.05 10.97 23.59
CA VAL A 27 11.00 10.45 22.61
C VAL A 27 10.54 10.74 21.18
N ILE A 28 9.25 10.56 20.87
CA ILE A 28 8.70 10.89 19.54
C ILE A 28 8.87 12.37 19.22
N GLU A 29 8.59 13.27 20.19
CA GLU A 29 8.79 14.70 20.00
C GLU A 29 10.26 15.04 19.75
N GLU A 30 11.17 14.44 20.51
CA GLU A 30 12.60 14.68 20.37
C GLU A 30 13.15 14.13 19.04
N LEU A 31 12.67 12.95 18.61
CA LEU A 31 12.99 12.41 17.29
C LEU A 31 12.50 13.33 16.16
N LYS A 32 11.30 13.91 16.28
CA LYS A 32 10.78 14.88 15.31
C LYS A 32 11.62 16.16 15.25
N LYS A 33 12.14 16.66 16.38
CA LYS A 33 13.03 17.83 16.40
C LYS A 33 14.38 17.55 15.76
N ASN A 34 14.91 16.34 15.94
CA ASN A 34 16.20 15.93 15.38
C ASN A 34 16.09 15.42 13.93
N ALA A 35 14.88 15.13 13.44
CA ALA A 35 14.64 14.68 12.09
C ALA A 35 15.06 15.74 11.07
N LYS A 36 15.89 15.31 10.10
CA LYS A 36 16.27 16.13 8.95
C LYS A 36 15.45 15.72 7.75
N LYS A 37 14.87 16.70 7.05
CA LYS A 37 14.19 16.44 5.78
C LYS A 37 15.23 16.07 4.73
N VAL A 38 14.98 14.97 4.04
CA VAL A 38 15.71 14.59 2.84
C VAL A 38 15.30 15.55 1.72
N THR A 39 16.27 16.25 1.15
CA THR A 39 15.99 17.24 0.09
C THR A 39 16.76 16.96 -1.19
N THR A 40 17.84 16.18 -1.10
CA THR A 40 18.68 15.88 -2.25
C THR A 40 18.45 14.46 -2.76
N PRO A 41 18.55 14.24 -4.08
CA PRO A 41 18.50 12.89 -4.63
C PRO A 41 19.60 11.96 -4.11
N ALA A 42 20.78 12.52 -3.79
CA ALA A 42 21.88 11.74 -3.23
C ALA A 42 21.52 11.16 -1.85
N GLU A 43 20.84 11.93 -1.00
CA GLU A 43 20.33 11.45 0.28
C GLU A 43 19.24 10.38 0.08
N THR A 44 18.34 10.57 -0.88
CA THR A 44 17.32 9.56 -1.24
C THR A 44 17.98 8.23 -1.67
N ALA A 45 19.00 8.31 -2.54
CA ALA A 45 19.74 7.13 -2.98
C ALA A 45 20.49 6.45 -1.83
N GLN A 46 21.05 7.22 -0.89
CA GLN A 46 21.70 6.70 0.29
C GLN A 46 20.71 5.96 1.21
N VAL A 47 19.53 6.54 1.47
CA VAL A 47 18.47 5.89 2.26
C VAL A 47 17.97 4.62 1.57
N GLY A 48 17.77 4.67 0.25
CA GLY A 48 17.40 3.50 -0.56
C GLY A 48 18.44 2.40 -0.49
N THR A 49 19.73 2.74 -0.61
CA THR A 49 20.85 1.79 -0.53
C THR A 49 20.90 1.09 0.83
N ILE A 50 20.77 1.84 1.93
CA ILE A 50 20.77 1.27 3.27
C ILE A 50 19.55 0.35 3.48
N SER A 51 18.39 0.73 2.96
CA SER A 51 17.17 -0.07 3.06
C SER A 51 17.22 -1.33 2.19
N ALA A 52 17.96 -1.30 1.08
CA ALA A 52 18.20 -2.42 0.17
C ALA A 52 19.43 -3.26 0.58
N ASN A 53 19.70 -3.41 1.88
CA ASN A 53 20.83 -4.19 2.41
C ASN A 53 22.23 -3.79 1.86
N GLY A 54 22.42 -2.52 1.50
CA GLY A 54 23.70 -2.00 1.01
C GLY A 54 23.87 -2.04 -0.51
N GLU A 55 22.83 -2.41 -1.26
CA GLU A 55 22.87 -2.47 -2.71
C GLU A 55 22.69 -1.07 -3.34
N SER A 56 23.80 -0.50 -3.81
CA SER A 56 23.83 0.87 -4.34
C SER A 56 23.07 1.03 -5.65
N GLU A 57 22.93 -0.04 -6.43
CA GLU A 57 22.23 -0.02 -7.71
C GLU A 57 20.73 0.21 -7.50
N ILE A 58 20.12 -0.52 -6.56
CA ILE A 58 18.70 -0.36 -6.17
C ILE A 58 18.45 1.04 -5.62
N GLY A 59 19.32 1.54 -4.72
CA GLY A 59 19.18 2.88 -4.16
C GLY A 59 19.21 3.97 -5.24
N LYS A 60 20.06 3.82 -6.25
CA LYS A 60 20.13 4.73 -7.40
C LYS A 60 18.86 4.68 -8.24
N MET A 61 18.37 3.47 -8.55
CA MET A 61 17.12 3.30 -9.30
C MET A 61 15.91 3.93 -8.58
N ILE A 62 15.79 3.74 -7.26
CA ILE A 62 14.72 4.36 -6.46
C ILE A 62 14.81 5.88 -6.54
N SER A 63 16.02 6.45 -6.42
CA SER A 63 16.20 7.90 -6.54
C SER A 63 15.85 8.41 -7.94
N GLU A 64 16.18 7.67 -9.00
CA GLU A 64 15.81 8.04 -10.38
C GLU A 64 14.30 7.95 -10.59
N ALA A 65 13.63 6.93 -10.04
CA ALA A 65 12.17 6.79 -10.06
C ALA A 65 11.48 7.98 -9.38
N MET A 66 11.91 8.32 -8.16
CA MET A 66 11.35 9.43 -7.40
C MET A 66 11.55 10.79 -8.09
N GLN A 67 12.65 10.97 -8.83
CA GLN A 67 12.85 12.19 -9.62
C GLN A 67 11.89 12.29 -10.80
N LYS A 68 11.63 11.19 -11.52
CA LYS A 68 10.73 11.18 -12.68
C LYS A 68 9.26 11.33 -12.28
N VAL A 69 8.87 10.71 -11.17
CA VAL A 69 7.49 10.62 -10.68
C VAL A 69 7.12 11.78 -9.74
N GLY A 70 8.12 12.41 -9.10
CA GLY A 70 7.93 13.46 -8.11
C GLY A 70 7.67 12.92 -6.71
N SER A 71 7.68 13.81 -5.70
CA SER A 71 7.62 13.43 -4.28
C SER A 71 6.32 12.76 -3.83
N GLU A 72 5.23 12.92 -4.59
CA GLU A 72 3.90 12.40 -4.26
C GLU A 72 3.42 11.29 -5.19
N GLY A 73 4.21 10.90 -6.18
CA GLY A 73 3.75 9.85 -7.09
C GLY A 73 4.08 8.45 -6.59
N VAL A 74 3.40 7.48 -7.19
CA VAL A 74 3.36 6.10 -6.74
C VAL A 74 4.42 5.29 -7.49
N ILE A 75 5.18 4.49 -6.76
CA ILE A 75 6.16 3.56 -7.32
C ILE A 75 5.64 2.15 -7.07
N THR A 76 5.38 1.40 -8.14
CA THR A 76 5.04 -0.02 -8.10
C THR A 76 6.25 -0.84 -8.51
N VAL A 77 6.35 -2.08 -8.00
CA VAL A 77 7.42 -3.02 -8.34
C VAL A 77 6.77 -4.27 -8.90
N GLU A 78 7.12 -4.61 -10.14
CA GLU A 78 6.69 -5.82 -10.82
C GLU A 78 7.88 -6.78 -11.00
N GLU A 79 7.59 -8.08 -11.00
CA GLU A 79 8.61 -9.10 -11.24
C GLU A 79 8.90 -9.21 -12.75
N ALA A 80 10.09 -8.76 -13.15
CA ALA A 80 10.51 -8.85 -14.54
C ALA A 80 10.89 -10.30 -14.91
N LYS A 81 10.51 -10.72 -16.13
CA LYS A 81 10.93 -12.03 -16.70
C LYS A 81 12.40 -12.03 -17.16
N HIS A 82 13.06 -10.88 -17.13
CA HIS A 82 14.44 -10.67 -17.56
C HIS A 82 15.36 -10.43 -16.37
N PHE A 83 16.66 -10.65 -16.57
CA PHE A 83 17.68 -10.44 -15.54
C PHE A 83 17.98 -8.95 -15.25
N GLN A 84 17.55 -8.04 -16.11
CA GLN A 84 17.80 -6.61 -15.97
C GLN A 84 16.62 -5.93 -15.29
N THR A 85 16.91 -5.03 -14.36
CA THR A 85 15.90 -4.16 -13.75
C THR A 85 15.64 -2.98 -14.67
N GLU A 86 14.39 -2.81 -15.07
CA GLU A 86 13.95 -1.72 -15.93
C GLU A 86 13.10 -0.72 -15.13
N LEU A 87 13.15 0.54 -15.55
CA LEU A 87 12.41 1.63 -14.92
C LEU A 87 11.57 2.33 -15.97
N ASP A 88 10.27 2.04 -15.92
CA ASP A 88 9.26 2.61 -16.81
C ASP A 88 8.32 3.52 -16.04
N VAL A 89 8.01 4.66 -16.65
CA VAL A 89 7.00 5.60 -16.14
C VAL A 89 5.76 5.40 -16.98
N VAL A 90 4.73 4.82 -16.37
CA VAL A 90 3.42 4.65 -16.98
C VAL A 90 2.45 5.67 -16.43
N GLU A 91 1.58 6.20 -17.30
CA GLU A 91 0.47 7.04 -16.85
C GLU A 91 -0.56 6.16 -16.14
N GLY A 92 -0.86 6.50 -14.89
CA GLY A 92 -1.77 5.74 -14.04
C GLY A 92 -2.40 6.62 -12.97
N MET A 93 -3.28 6.03 -12.17
CA MET A 93 -4.01 6.73 -11.11
C MET A 93 -4.22 5.79 -9.92
N GLN A 94 -4.05 6.34 -8.71
CA GLN A 94 -4.33 5.64 -7.46
C GLN A 94 -5.38 6.43 -6.67
N PHE A 95 -6.25 5.70 -5.97
CA PHE A 95 -7.23 6.25 -5.05
C PHE A 95 -7.04 5.65 -3.65
N ASP A 96 -7.36 6.42 -2.61
CA ASP A 96 -7.33 5.95 -1.21
C ASP A 96 -8.59 5.12 -0.87
N ARG A 97 -8.89 4.11 -1.69
CA ARG A 97 -10.00 3.17 -1.50
C ARG A 97 -9.54 1.74 -1.79
N GLY A 98 -9.97 0.80 -0.95
CA GLY A 98 -9.66 -0.62 -1.08
C GLY A 98 -10.82 -1.44 -1.66
N TYR A 99 -10.62 -2.76 -1.73
CA TYR A 99 -11.67 -3.71 -2.06
C TYR A 99 -12.72 -3.81 -0.95
N ILE A 100 -13.96 -4.10 -1.33
CA ILE A 100 -15.10 -4.22 -0.40
C ILE A 100 -15.00 -5.51 0.44
N SER A 101 -14.47 -6.58 -0.17
CA SER A 101 -14.40 -7.90 0.44
C SER A 101 -13.02 -8.54 0.26
N PRO A 102 -12.43 -9.14 1.31
CA PRO A 102 -11.17 -9.88 1.20
C PRO A 102 -11.22 -11.08 0.25
N TYR A 103 -12.41 -11.55 -0.14
CA TYR A 103 -12.55 -12.64 -1.12
C TYR A 103 -12.03 -12.27 -2.52
N PHE A 104 -11.81 -10.98 -2.81
CA PHE A 104 -11.24 -10.53 -4.08
C PHE A 104 -9.69 -10.60 -4.12
N VAL A 105 -9.03 -11.02 -3.04
CA VAL A 105 -7.57 -11.15 -3.01
C VAL A 105 -7.12 -12.27 -3.94
N THR A 106 -6.32 -11.93 -4.94
CA THR A 106 -5.70 -12.91 -5.87
C THR A 106 -4.30 -13.31 -5.40
N ASN A 107 -3.61 -12.42 -4.67
CA ASN A 107 -2.30 -12.68 -4.07
C ASN A 107 -2.40 -12.74 -2.54
N PRO A 108 -2.48 -13.93 -1.93
CA PRO A 108 -2.68 -14.07 -0.48
C PRO A 108 -1.45 -13.66 0.36
N GLU A 109 -0.25 -13.62 -0.22
CA GLU A 109 0.96 -13.20 0.51
C GLU A 109 1.01 -11.69 0.69
N LYS A 110 0.69 -10.95 -0.37
CA LYS A 110 0.67 -9.47 -0.36
C LYS A 110 -0.69 -8.90 0.06
N MET A 111 -1.72 -9.74 0.15
CA MET A 111 -3.12 -9.33 0.35
C MET A 111 -3.60 -8.33 -0.73
N THR A 112 -3.17 -8.54 -1.98
CA THR A 112 -3.48 -7.69 -3.14
C THR A 112 -4.42 -8.39 -4.14
N ALA A 113 -5.16 -7.58 -4.89
CA ALA A 113 -6.03 -8.03 -5.98
C ALA A 113 -5.44 -7.54 -7.31
N ASP A 114 -4.63 -8.40 -7.92
CA ASP A 114 -3.94 -8.12 -9.18
C ASP A 114 -4.79 -8.66 -10.34
N LEU A 115 -5.19 -7.77 -11.27
CA LEU A 115 -6.02 -8.09 -12.44
C LEU A 115 -5.28 -7.71 -13.73
N GLU A 116 -5.08 -8.68 -14.63
CA GLU A 116 -4.45 -8.43 -15.93
C GLU A 116 -5.48 -8.04 -17.00
N ASN A 117 -5.24 -6.92 -17.70
CA ASN A 117 -6.10 -6.40 -18.76
C ASN A 117 -7.61 -6.40 -18.42
N PRO A 118 -8.05 -5.83 -17.27
CA PRO A 118 -9.46 -5.83 -16.89
C PRO A 118 -10.30 -4.86 -17.72
N TYR A 119 -11.59 -5.13 -17.81
CA TYR A 119 -12.58 -4.11 -18.11
C TYR A 119 -12.83 -3.25 -16.87
N ILE A 120 -13.07 -1.96 -17.05
CA ILE A 120 -13.35 -1.03 -15.94
C ILE A 120 -14.78 -0.51 -16.11
N LEU A 121 -15.65 -0.84 -15.16
CA LEU A 121 -16.99 -0.29 -15.06
C LEU A 121 -17.01 0.79 -14.01
N ILE A 122 -17.43 1.99 -14.39
CA ILE A 122 -17.62 3.12 -13.47
C ILE A 122 -19.12 3.37 -13.33
N HIS A 123 -19.63 3.29 -12.11
CA HIS A 123 -21.03 3.54 -11.79
C HIS A 123 -21.16 4.62 -10.72
N GLU A 124 -21.86 5.70 -10.99
CA GLU A 124 -21.93 6.86 -10.06
C GLU A 124 -22.78 6.59 -8.81
N LYS A 125 -23.69 5.62 -8.85
CA LYS A 125 -24.66 5.36 -7.78
C LYS A 125 -24.33 4.09 -7.01
N LYS A 126 -25.04 3.89 -5.90
CA LYS A 126 -25.06 2.61 -5.19
C LYS A 126 -25.58 1.48 -6.07
N LEU A 127 -24.90 0.35 -6.01
CA LEU A 127 -25.25 -0.87 -6.72
C LEU A 127 -25.83 -1.91 -5.75
N SER A 128 -27.16 -1.97 -5.70
CA SER A 128 -27.88 -2.89 -4.79
C SER A 128 -28.47 -4.12 -5.49
N SER A 129 -28.51 -4.14 -6.83
CA SER A 129 -29.08 -5.23 -7.64
C SER A 129 -28.19 -5.51 -8.85
N LEU A 130 -28.04 -6.80 -9.19
CA LEU A 130 -27.30 -7.27 -10.36
C LEU A 130 -28.10 -7.21 -11.67
N GLN A 131 -29.43 -7.09 -11.60
CA GLN A 131 -30.30 -7.05 -12.77
C GLN A 131 -29.86 -6.03 -13.86
N PRO A 132 -29.51 -4.77 -13.53
CA PRO A 132 -29.07 -3.81 -14.54
C PRO A 132 -27.69 -4.12 -15.15
N ILE A 133 -26.86 -4.93 -14.48
CA ILE A 133 -25.48 -5.25 -14.94
C ILE A 133 -25.41 -6.66 -15.56
N LEU A 134 -26.42 -7.50 -15.40
CA LEU A 134 -26.46 -8.87 -15.93
C LEU A 134 -26.03 -8.97 -17.42
N PRO A 135 -26.57 -8.15 -18.34
CA PRO A 135 -26.19 -8.23 -19.75
C PRO A 135 -24.72 -7.86 -20.00
N LEU A 136 -24.16 -6.98 -19.18
CA LEU A 136 -22.75 -6.60 -19.23
C LEU A 136 -21.87 -7.74 -18.70
N LEU A 137 -22.25 -8.38 -17.58
CA LEU A 137 -21.53 -9.52 -17.03
C LEU A 137 -21.47 -10.67 -18.04
N GLU A 138 -22.58 -10.98 -18.72
CA GLU A 138 -22.59 -12.01 -19.77
C GLU A 138 -21.59 -11.70 -20.89
N SER A 139 -21.53 -10.44 -21.32
CA SER A 139 -20.59 -9.99 -22.35
C SER A 139 -19.13 -10.08 -21.90
N VAL A 140 -18.85 -9.72 -20.64
CA VAL A 140 -17.51 -9.81 -20.04
C VAL A 140 -17.08 -11.27 -19.90
N VAL A 141 -17.96 -12.14 -19.41
CA VAL A 141 -17.68 -13.58 -19.25
C VAL A 141 -17.37 -14.21 -20.60
N GLN A 142 -18.08 -13.84 -21.67
CA GLN A 142 -17.78 -14.30 -23.04
C GLN A 142 -16.39 -13.86 -23.53
N SER A 143 -15.92 -12.68 -23.10
CA SER A 143 -14.60 -12.17 -23.45
C SER A 143 -13.45 -12.84 -22.67
N GLY A 144 -13.75 -13.54 -21.57
CA GLY A 144 -12.75 -14.21 -20.71
C GLY A 144 -11.80 -13.25 -19.97
N ARG A 145 -12.11 -11.95 -19.94
CA ARG A 145 -11.30 -10.92 -19.27
C ARG A 145 -11.88 -10.56 -17.90
N PRO A 146 -11.04 -10.20 -16.92
CA PRO A 146 -11.52 -9.75 -15.61
C PRO A 146 -12.27 -8.42 -15.68
N LEU A 147 -13.09 -8.11 -14.67
CA LEU A 147 -13.86 -6.88 -14.55
C LEU A 147 -13.58 -6.20 -13.21
N LEU A 148 -13.20 -4.93 -13.26
CA LEU A 148 -13.08 -4.02 -12.13
C LEU A 148 -14.33 -3.13 -12.09
N ILE A 149 -15.03 -3.11 -10.96
CA ILE A 149 -16.21 -2.27 -10.75
C ILE A 149 -15.86 -1.17 -9.75
N ILE A 150 -16.05 0.09 -10.14
CA ILE A 150 -15.90 1.27 -9.30
C ILE A 150 -17.29 1.90 -9.15
N ALA A 151 -17.86 1.81 -7.96
CA ALA A 151 -19.15 2.39 -7.61
C ALA A 151 -19.10 3.17 -6.29
N GLU A 152 -20.13 3.96 -5.99
CA GLU A 152 -20.26 4.64 -4.69
C GLU A 152 -20.31 3.63 -3.54
N ASP A 153 -21.08 2.55 -3.74
CA ASP A 153 -21.28 1.47 -2.78
C ASP A 153 -21.77 0.22 -3.54
N VAL A 154 -21.42 -0.96 -3.07
CA VAL A 154 -21.95 -2.25 -3.59
C VAL A 154 -22.47 -3.04 -2.41
N ASP A 155 -23.79 -3.22 -2.36
CA ASP A 155 -24.48 -3.85 -1.24
C ASP A 155 -25.49 -4.92 -1.68
N GLY A 156 -26.01 -5.68 -0.71
CA GLY A 156 -27.07 -6.68 -0.93
C GLY A 156 -26.66 -7.86 -1.82
N GLU A 157 -27.56 -8.26 -2.73
CA GLU A 157 -27.36 -9.37 -3.68
C GLU A 157 -26.21 -9.13 -4.66
N ALA A 158 -25.75 -7.88 -4.83
CA ALA A 158 -24.65 -7.56 -5.73
C ALA A 158 -23.27 -7.89 -5.16
N LEU A 159 -23.16 -8.05 -3.83
CA LEU A 159 -21.92 -8.44 -3.15
C LEU A 159 -21.93 -9.91 -2.68
N ALA A 160 -23.12 -10.48 -2.48
CA ALA A 160 -23.34 -11.81 -1.88
C ALA A 160 -23.03 -12.98 -2.82
#